data_AF-I9WLP5-F1
#
_entry.id   AF-I9WLP5-F1
#
_cell.length_a   1.000
_cell.length_b   1.000
_cell.length_c   1.000
_cell.angle_alpha   90.00
_cell.angle_beta   90.00
_cell.angle_gamma   90.00
#
_symmetry.space_group_name_H-M   'P 1'
#
loop_
_entity.id
_entity.type
_entity.pdbx_description
1 polymer ?
#
loop_
_entity_poly.entity_id
_entity_poly.type
_entity_poly.pdbx_seq_one_letter_code
_entity_poly.pdbx_strand_id
1 'polypeptide(L)'
;MKKTLALLLGFATLGCLATTVDAHGLTKPQHGGVVQMNGETLFELVRGPTGVSLYVVDEDEPVAASNMTAKLSVSGKGQKVDVPLAPGKGNQFFAKGLKLAPGSNVGVQIVDKASGARYGTTFIIK
;
A
#
# COMPACT_ATOMS: atom_id res chain seq x y z
N MET A 1 67.57 34.04 4.60
CA MET A 1 67.34 32.73 3.95
C MET A 1 67.17 31.64 5.01
N LYS A 2 65.95 31.29 5.45
CA LYS A 2 65.60 29.98 6.03
C LYS A 2 64.12 29.73 5.76
N LYS A 3 63.83 28.61 5.10
CA LYS A 3 62.52 28.13 4.67
C LYS A 3 61.91 27.25 5.78
N THR A 4 60.61 27.36 6.04
CA THR A 4 59.78 26.31 6.68
C THR A 4 58.32 26.69 6.43
N LEU A 5 57.63 26.10 5.44
CA LEU A 5 57.03 24.76 5.36
C LEU A 5 55.60 24.73 5.92
N ALA A 6 54.68 24.33 5.04
CA ALA A 6 53.24 24.28 5.16
C ALA A 6 52.72 23.29 6.21
N LEU A 7 51.47 23.50 6.66
CA LEU A 7 50.57 22.37 6.94
C LEU A 7 49.10 22.79 6.75
N LEU A 8 48.53 22.42 5.60
CA LEU A 8 47.09 22.31 5.40
C LEU A 8 46.61 21.07 6.17
N LEU A 9 45.70 21.23 7.13
CA LEU A 9 44.84 20.12 7.57
C LEU A 9 43.46 20.28 6.91
N GLY A 10 43.28 19.58 5.80
CA GLY A 10 41.96 19.34 5.23
C GLY A 10 41.26 18.24 6.04
N PHE A 11 40.22 18.60 6.78
CA PHE A 11 39.28 17.64 7.35
C PHE A 11 38.34 17.17 6.25
N ALA A 12 38.61 16.01 5.66
CA ALA A 12 37.66 15.32 4.80
C ALA A 12 36.59 14.68 5.69
N THR A 13 35.45 15.34 5.85
CA THR A 13 34.26 14.73 6.45
C THR A 13 33.70 13.70 5.48
N LEU A 14 33.98 12.42 5.75
CA LEU A 14 33.36 11.29 5.07
C LEU A 14 31.88 11.27 5.46
N GLY A 15 31.04 11.90 4.66
CA GLY A 15 29.59 11.82 4.81
C GLY A 15 29.14 10.40 4.50
N CYS A 16 28.84 9.61 5.53
CA CYS A 16 28.15 8.34 5.37
C CYS A 16 26.77 8.62 4.76
N LEU A 17 26.65 8.45 3.44
CA LEU A 17 25.37 8.31 2.76
C LEU A 17 24.74 7.03 3.29
N ALA A 18 23.85 7.14 4.27
CA ALA A 18 22.96 6.05 4.65
C ALA A 18 22.02 5.82 3.47
N THR A 19 22.41 4.96 2.55
CA THR A 19 21.49 4.37 1.57
C THR A 19 20.52 3.51 2.36
N THR A 20 19.31 4.02 2.57
CA THR A 20 18.19 3.19 3.03
C THR A 20 17.91 2.17 1.92
N VAL A 21 18.55 1.01 1.99
CA VAL A 21 18.07 -0.19 1.31
C VAL A 21 16.75 -0.52 2.00
N ASP A 22 15.63 -0.19 1.34
CA ASP A 22 14.30 -0.66 1.71
C ASP A 22 14.30 -2.18 1.45
N ALA A 23 14.80 -2.93 2.41
CA ALA A 23 14.63 -4.37 2.46
C ALA A 23 13.18 -4.64 2.89
N HIS A 24 12.37 -5.17 1.97
CA HIS A 24 10.95 -5.51 2.10
C HIS A 24 9.95 -4.37 1.81
N GLY A 25 9.86 -4.03 0.51
CA GLY A 25 8.61 -3.65 -0.16
C GLY A 25 8.06 -2.24 0.06
N LEU A 26 7.13 -1.86 -0.81
CA LEU A 26 6.42 -0.56 -0.87
C LEU A 26 5.50 -0.32 0.35
N THR A 27 5.99 -0.44 1.58
CA THR A 27 5.21 -0.33 2.83
C THR A 27 4.62 1.05 3.09
N LYS A 28 5.05 2.07 2.34
CA LYS A 28 4.51 3.43 2.38
C LYS A 28 3.30 3.55 1.44
N PRO A 29 2.19 4.18 1.87
CA PRO A 29 1.05 4.46 0.99
C PRO A 29 1.49 5.25 -0.25
N GLN A 30 1.09 4.79 -1.44
CA GLN A 30 1.43 5.42 -2.73
C GLN A 30 0.29 6.32 -3.24
N HIS A 31 -0.92 6.16 -2.70
CA HIS A 31 -2.14 6.80 -3.16
C HIS A 31 -2.82 7.62 -2.04
N GLY A 32 -2.12 7.84 -0.93
CA GLY A 32 -2.64 8.58 0.24
C GLY A 32 -3.60 7.77 1.11
N GLY A 33 -3.59 6.45 0.98
CA GLY A 33 -4.41 5.52 1.76
C GLY A 33 -3.75 5.03 3.05
N VAL A 34 -4.32 3.96 3.58
CA VAL A 34 -3.69 3.14 4.62
C VAL A 34 -3.26 1.80 4.02
N VAL A 35 -2.10 1.31 4.44
CA VAL A 35 -1.50 0.09 3.90
C VAL A 35 -1.63 -1.05 4.92
N GLN A 36 -1.88 -2.25 4.41
CA GLN A 36 -1.78 -3.52 5.13
C GLN A 36 -1.03 -4.52 4.25
N MET A 37 -0.25 -5.39 4.88
CA MET A 37 0.51 -6.44 4.21
C MET A 37 0.06 -7.80 4.74
N ASN A 38 -0.06 -8.78 3.86
CA ASN A 38 -0.27 -10.18 4.22
C ASN A 38 0.56 -11.06 3.29
N GLY A 39 1.55 -11.75 3.86
CA GLY A 39 2.61 -12.38 3.06
C GLY A 39 3.36 -11.31 2.26
N GLU A 40 3.50 -11.53 0.95
CA GLU A 40 4.16 -10.60 0.02
C GLU A 40 3.16 -9.67 -0.69
N THR A 41 1.86 -9.82 -0.39
CA THR A 41 0.83 -8.98 -0.96
C THR A 41 0.57 -7.76 -0.09
N LEU A 42 0.66 -6.59 -0.72
CA LEU A 42 0.35 -5.29 -0.14
C LEU A 42 -1.00 -4.79 -0.64
N PHE A 43 -1.79 -4.30 0.29
CA PHE A 43 -3.10 -3.71 0.06
C PHE A 43 -3.10 -2.27 0.55
N GLU A 44 -3.40 -1.32 -0.33
CA GLU A 44 -3.62 0.08 0.04
C GLU A 44 -5.10 0.44 -0.10
N LEU A 45 -5.73 0.86 1.00
CA LEU A 45 -7.12 1.29 1.05
C LEU A 45 -7.21 2.81 1.10
N VAL A 46 -7.81 3.42 0.09
CA VAL A 46 -7.97 4.87 -0.05
C VAL A 46 -9.44 5.25 0.09
N ARG A 47 -9.75 6.12 1.06
CA ARG A 47 -11.07 6.73 1.22
C ARG A 47 -11.11 8.01 0.38
N GLY A 48 -11.96 8.06 -0.64
CA GLY A 48 -12.16 9.22 -1.50
C GLY A 48 -13.55 9.86 -1.34
N PRO A 49 -13.75 11.07 -1.89
CA PRO A 49 -15.04 11.76 -1.83
C PRO A 49 -16.14 11.04 -2.65
N THR A 50 -15.76 10.26 -3.66
CA THR A 50 -16.68 9.57 -4.59
C THR A 50 -16.84 8.08 -4.30
N GLY A 51 -16.09 7.54 -3.34
CA GLY A 51 -16.08 6.10 -3.04
C GLY A 51 -14.77 5.65 -2.38
N VAL A 52 -14.53 4.35 -2.43
CA VAL A 52 -13.33 3.72 -1.86
C VAL A 52 -12.54 3.03 -2.96
N SER A 53 -11.23 3.26 -2.98
CA SER A 53 -10.30 2.53 -3.82
C SER A 53 -9.49 1.53 -2.99
N LEU A 54 -9.20 0.39 -3.59
CA LEU A 54 -8.22 -0.58 -3.13
C LEU A 54 -7.16 -0.72 -4.22
N TYR A 55 -5.89 -0.62 -3.85
CA TYR A 55 -4.77 -0.92 -4.72
C TYR A 55 -4.03 -2.14 -4.20
N VAL A 56 -3.58 -3.00 -5.10
CA VAL A 56 -2.93 -4.26 -4.75
C VAL A 56 -1.59 -4.36 -5.47
N VAL A 57 -0.58 -4.74 -4.73
CA VAL A 57 0.77 -5.07 -5.20
C VAL A 57 1.14 -6.42 -4.62
N ASP A 58 1.72 -7.32 -5.40
CA ASP A 58 2.16 -8.64 -4.97
C ASP A 58 3.60 -8.83 -5.44
N GLU A 59 4.51 -9.24 -4.53
CA GLU A 59 5.95 -9.33 -4.83
C GLU A 59 6.52 -8.05 -5.50
N ASP A 60 6.10 -6.87 -5.02
CA ASP A 60 6.42 -5.54 -5.57
C ASP A 60 5.88 -5.25 -6.99
N GLU A 61 5.09 -6.16 -7.58
CA GLU A 61 4.43 -5.96 -8.87
C GLU A 61 2.95 -5.55 -8.73
N PRO A 62 2.48 -4.53 -9.47
CA PRO A 62 1.06 -4.17 -9.48
C PRO A 62 0.17 -5.29 -10.02
N VAL A 63 -0.78 -5.76 -9.20
CA VAL A 63 -1.75 -6.76 -9.63
C VAL A 63 -2.76 -6.13 -10.57
N ALA A 64 -2.83 -6.57 -11.82
CA ALA A 64 -3.79 -6.05 -12.80
C ALA A 64 -5.24 -6.31 -12.37
N ALA A 65 -5.99 -5.25 -12.04
CA ALA A 65 -7.35 -5.38 -11.52
C ALA A 65 -8.31 -6.05 -12.51
N SER A 66 -8.04 -5.93 -13.82
CA SER A 66 -8.79 -6.62 -14.88
C SER A 66 -8.75 -8.15 -14.76
N ASN A 67 -7.70 -8.71 -14.15
CA ASN A 67 -7.48 -10.15 -14.02
C ASN A 67 -8.06 -10.72 -12.72
N MET A 68 -8.61 -9.85 -11.87
CA MET A 68 -9.06 -10.19 -10.52
C MET A 68 -10.54 -9.84 -10.32
N THR A 69 -11.16 -10.47 -9.34
CA THR A 69 -12.38 -9.96 -8.69
C THR A 69 -12.04 -9.46 -7.30
N ALA A 70 -12.77 -8.48 -6.79
CA ALA A 70 -12.51 -7.91 -5.47
C ALA A 70 -13.80 -7.56 -4.73
N LYS A 71 -13.78 -7.74 -3.40
CA LYS A 71 -14.89 -7.43 -2.50
C LYS A 71 -14.37 -6.87 -1.18
N LEU A 72 -15.07 -5.87 -0.64
CA LEU A 72 -14.91 -5.40 0.74
C LEU A 72 -16.07 -5.93 1.59
N SER A 73 -15.75 -6.58 2.70
CA SER A 73 -16.69 -6.94 3.75
C SER A 73 -16.57 -5.92 4.89
N VAL A 74 -17.48 -4.97 4.96
CA VAL A 74 -17.49 -3.90 5.96
C VAL A 74 -18.36 -4.33 7.13
N SER A 75 -17.83 -4.39 8.34
CA SER A 75 -18.59 -4.66 9.56
C SER A 75 -18.40 -3.59 10.62
N GLY A 76 -19.46 -3.29 11.35
CA GLY A 76 -19.49 -2.30 12.43
C GLY A 76 -20.90 -2.15 13.00
N LYS A 77 -21.00 -1.81 14.29
CA LYS A 77 -22.28 -1.59 14.99
C LYS A 77 -23.31 -2.73 14.78
N GLY A 78 -22.85 -3.98 14.79
CA GLY A 78 -23.70 -5.17 14.63
C GLY A 78 -24.16 -5.47 13.20
N GLN A 79 -23.73 -4.69 12.20
CA GLN A 79 -24.05 -4.92 10.80
C GLN A 79 -22.80 -5.35 10.02
N LYS A 80 -23.01 -6.17 8.99
CA LYS A 80 -22.01 -6.54 8.00
C LYS A 80 -22.60 -6.37 6.61
N VAL A 81 -21.88 -5.69 5.73
CA VAL A 81 -22.24 -5.53 4.32
C VAL A 81 -21.07 -5.92 3.44
N ASP A 82 -21.39 -6.62 2.35
CA ASP A 82 -20.46 -7.07 1.34
C ASP A 82 -20.61 -6.19 0.09
N VAL A 83 -19.52 -5.56 -0.33
CA VAL A 83 -19.51 -4.58 -1.43
C VAL A 83 -18.52 -5.04 -2.49
N PRO A 84 -18.97 -5.40 -3.70
CA PRO A 84 -18.07 -5.71 -4.81
C PRO A 84 -17.35 -4.44 -5.30
N LEU A 85 -16.15 -4.63 -5.84
CA LEU A 85 -15.34 -3.54 -6.39
C LEU A 85 -15.19 -3.77 -7.89
N ALA A 86 -15.44 -2.72 -8.65
CA ALA A 86 -15.19 -2.73 -10.09
C ALA A 86 -13.69 -2.56 -10.36
N PRO A 87 -13.12 -3.23 -11.37
CA PRO A 87 -11.75 -2.95 -11.80
C PRO A 87 -11.67 -1.53 -12.38
N GLY A 88 -10.69 -0.78 -11.90
CA GLY A 88 -10.30 0.53 -12.41
C GLY A 88 -9.09 0.42 -13.35
N LYS A 89 -8.29 1.49 -13.42
CA LYS A 89 -7.06 1.50 -14.21
C LYS A 89 -5.93 0.81 -13.45
N GLY A 90 -5.14 -0.02 -14.13
CA GLY A 90 -3.96 -0.67 -13.55
C GLY A 90 -4.35 -1.63 -12.43
N ASN A 91 -3.82 -1.39 -11.23
CA ASN A 91 -4.09 -2.20 -10.03
C ASN A 91 -5.18 -1.64 -9.11
N GLN A 92 -5.97 -0.68 -9.58
CA GLN A 92 -7.06 -0.10 -8.82
C GLN A 92 -8.33 -0.96 -8.88
N PHE A 93 -8.96 -1.17 -7.73
CA PHE A 93 -10.33 -1.64 -7.59
C PHE A 93 -11.15 -0.53 -6.93
N PHE A 94 -12.39 -0.31 -7.37
CA PHE A 94 -13.19 0.83 -6.92
C PHE A 94 -14.63 0.46 -6.57
N ALA A 95 -15.09 0.94 -5.40
CA ALA A 95 -16.49 0.91 -4.99
C ALA A 95 -17.04 2.35 -4.98
N LYS A 96 -17.84 2.68 -6.00
CA LYS A 96 -18.49 3.99 -6.11
C LYS A 96 -19.50 4.18 -4.97
N GLY A 97 -19.46 5.34 -4.32
CA GLY A 97 -20.40 5.73 -3.27
C GLY A 97 -20.23 5.05 -1.91
N LEU A 98 -19.33 4.06 -1.80
CA LEU A 98 -19.03 3.42 -0.52
C LEU A 98 -18.43 4.46 0.45
N LYS A 99 -18.97 4.51 1.67
CA LYS A 99 -18.41 5.29 2.77
C LYS A 99 -18.04 4.34 3.90
N LEU A 100 -16.85 4.51 4.46
CA LEU A 100 -16.35 3.72 5.58
C LEU A 100 -16.40 4.57 6.84
N ALA A 101 -17.19 4.13 7.82
CA ALA A 101 -17.29 4.82 9.10
C ALA A 101 -16.04 4.52 9.97
N PRO A 102 -15.60 5.48 10.80
CA PRO A 102 -14.61 5.21 11.85
C PRO A 102 -15.06 4.05 12.75
N GLY A 103 -14.12 3.20 13.12
CA GLY A 103 -14.33 1.97 13.89
C GLY A 103 -14.84 0.76 13.09
N SER A 104 -15.10 0.89 11.79
CA SER A 104 -15.46 -0.26 10.95
C SER A 104 -14.26 -1.20 10.74
N ASN A 105 -14.52 -2.50 10.81
CA ASN A 105 -13.62 -3.52 10.26
C ASN A 105 -13.91 -3.69 8.77
N VAL A 106 -12.89 -3.75 7.94
CA VAL A 106 -13.03 -3.88 6.49
C VAL A 106 -12.17 -5.04 6.03
N GLY A 107 -12.81 -6.20 5.86
CA GLY A 107 -12.18 -7.36 5.25
C GLY A 107 -12.03 -7.17 3.75
N VAL A 108 -10.87 -7.50 3.21
CA VAL A 108 -10.57 -7.50 1.78
C VAL A 108 -10.48 -8.93 1.31
N GLN A 109 -11.11 -9.21 0.17
CA GLN A 109 -10.89 -10.43 -0.58
C GLN A 109 -10.68 -10.07 -2.05
N ILE A 110 -9.59 -10.53 -2.61
CA ILE A 110 -9.36 -10.56 -4.07
C ILE A 110 -9.23 -12.00 -4.53
N VAL A 111 -9.69 -12.27 -5.75
CA VAL A 111 -9.65 -13.61 -6.36
C VAL A 111 -9.14 -13.51 -7.78
N ASP A 112 -8.09 -14.27 -8.08
CA ASP A 112 -7.56 -14.41 -9.43
C ASP A 112 -8.54 -15.17 -10.33
N LYS A 113 -8.86 -14.60 -11.49
CA LYS A 113 -9.87 -15.16 -12.40
C LYS A 113 -9.42 -16.44 -13.09
N ALA A 114 -8.10 -16.64 -13.26
CA ALA A 114 -7.56 -17.77 -13.98
C ALA A 114 -7.36 -18.99 -13.06
N SER A 115 -6.73 -18.77 -11.92
CA SER A 115 -6.34 -19.80 -10.95
C SER A 115 -7.37 -20.01 -9.83
N GLY A 116 -8.20 -19.00 -9.54
CA GLY A 116 -9.10 -19.02 -8.37
C GLY A 116 -8.39 -18.77 -7.04
N ALA A 117 -7.08 -18.46 -7.06
CA ALA A 117 -6.31 -18.11 -5.86
C ALA A 117 -6.93 -16.91 -5.13
N ARG A 118 -6.88 -16.93 -3.80
CA ARG A 118 -7.54 -15.93 -2.94
C ARG A 118 -6.53 -15.27 -2.03
N TYR A 119 -6.55 -13.94 -2.03
CA TYR A 119 -5.71 -13.12 -1.16
C TYR A 119 -6.60 -12.12 -0.41
N GLY A 120 -6.12 -11.62 0.71
CA GLY A 120 -6.90 -10.70 1.51
C GLY A 120 -6.19 -10.23 2.76
N THR A 121 -6.80 -9.24 3.40
CA THR A 121 -6.37 -8.66 4.67
C THR A 121 -7.57 -8.02 5.35
N THR A 122 -7.39 -7.45 6.54
CA THR A 122 -8.43 -6.66 7.22
C THR A 122 -7.88 -5.32 7.67
N PHE A 123 -8.62 -4.26 7.40
CA PHE A 123 -8.35 -2.91 7.90
C PHE A 123 -9.26 -2.59 9.09
N ILE A 124 -8.74 -1.84 10.06
CA ILE A 124 -9.56 -1.12 11.05
C ILE A 124 -9.55 0.35 10.66
N ILE A 125 -10.73 0.90 10.39
CA ILE A 125 -10.87 2.29 9.99
C ILE A 125 -10.74 3.17 11.24
N LYS A 126 -9.69 3.99 11.27
CA LYS A 126 -9.48 5.01 12.31
C LYS A 126 -10.26 6.28 11.98
#